data_AF-A0A0R3T5K9-F1
#
_entry.id   AF-A0A0R3T5K9-F1
#
_cell.length_a   1.000
_cell.length_b   1.000
_cell.length_c   1.000
_cell.angle_alpha   90.00
_cell.angle_beta   90.00
_cell.angle_gamma   90.00
#
_symmetry.space_group_name_H-M   'P 1'
#
loop_
_entity.id
_entity.type
_entity.pdbx_description
1 polymer ?
#
loop_
_entity_poly.entity_id
_entity_poly.type
_entity_poly.pdbx_seq_one_letter_code
_entity_poly.pdbx_strand_id
1 'polypeptide(L)'
;MDEDLEGTFPADLGEMEEEVQTSNNHDPFATFLGEDILKLDSIVIPVALLPTIYLQTYFFTDIVQQFTSPLDSSDEDAFAKINSHETMKSASCALENLTNALKFNDSYLFTFIQSGFLKALYNRNGENRLVGLPRIRQQRVRQMDCSLPSSVPQWMKRCFPNFYPSYESREPIIPNPNITIDLSVDAWHWRSEGESRSEGVAGTIAYYTGSGYYMDLAPTQNETHAMLAELFNGDWTTELLFETPYTGGLISSAEIRPLYLLRTNSPMECAIFIFQIISLFFVAYYLFREVYSIFKFFSYSETMGQLTATMNYALYDMVGFIVMFGIIFAAFVQAGTIMFSSTSSEFKSFDLTALTLYRIILGDFDMQAIYDAHIVLGPLYFIVYVFFVFFVLLNMFLAIIGEAYAKVKENMAKGKNDLKFILYLKYVRILA
;
A
#
# COMPACT_ATOMS: atom_id res chain seq x y z
N MET A 1 41.17 18.98 -87.24
CA MET A 1 40.85 17.82 -88.08
C MET A 1 39.88 17.00 -87.27
N ASP A 2 38.62 17.39 -87.48
CA ASP A 2 37.37 16.65 -87.44
C ASP A 2 36.76 16.14 -86.12
N GLU A 3 35.63 16.80 -85.84
CA GLU A 3 34.33 16.46 -85.24
C GLU A 3 33.88 14.97 -85.15
N ASP A 4 33.16 14.73 -84.04
CA ASP A 4 31.88 14.02 -83.82
C ASP A 4 31.62 12.56 -84.27
N LEU A 5 31.21 11.73 -83.28
CA LEU A 5 29.91 11.04 -83.30
C LEU A 5 29.56 10.42 -81.93
N GLU A 6 28.41 10.84 -81.41
CA GLU A 6 27.69 10.36 -80.23
C GLU A 6 27.22 8.90 -80.36
N GLY A 7 27.07 8.24 -79.21
CA GLY A 7 26.44 6.93 -79.06
C GLY A 7 25.87 6.79 -77.65
N THR A 8 24.64 7.26 -77.49
CA THR A 8 23.73 7.22 -76.33
C THR A 8 23.70 5.89 -75.56
N PHE A 9 23.92 5.94 -74.24
CA PHE A 9 23.40 4.95 -73.28
C PHE A 9 21.91 5.28 -73.01
N PRO A 10 21.00 4.28 -72.96
CA PRO A 10 19.58 4.54 -72.80
C PRO A 10 19.26 5.04 -71.38
N ALA A 11 18.56 6.17 -71.33
CA ALA A 11 17.94 6.76 -70.17
C ALA A 11 16.65 5.98 -69.82
N ASP A 12 16.78 4.76 -69.30
CA ASP A 12 15.61 3.90 -69.02
C ASP A 12 15.68 3.17 -67.66
N LEU A 13 16.31 3.81 -66.67
CA LEU A 13 16.25 3.41 -65.26
C LEU A 13 15.60 4.48 -64.38
N GLY A 14 15.23 5.63 -64.95
CA GLY A 14 14.43 6.67 -64.28
C GLY A 14 12.92 6.51 -64.48
N GLU A 15 12.47 5.87 -65.57
CA GLU A 15 11.03 5.73 -65.87
C GLU A 15 10.40 4.45 -65.29
N MET A 16 11.19 3.47 -64.82
CA MET A 16 10.66 2.33 -64.05
C MET A 16 10.39 2.65 -62.57
N GLU A 17 10.84 3.81 -62.06
CA GLU A 17 10.44 4.29 -60.72
C GLU A 17 9.18 5.16 -60.73
N GLU A 18 8.79 5.77 -61.86
CA GLU A 18 7.60 6.64 -61.92
C GLU A 18 6.29 5.91 -62.28
N GLU A 19 6.31 4.77 -62.98
CA GLU A 19 5.07 4.04 -63.31
C GLU A 19 4.54 3.10 -62.21
N VAL A 20 5.26 2.94 -61.08
CA VAL A 20 4.71 2.26 -59.89
C VAL A 20 4.12 3.25 -58.87
N GLN A 21 4.34 4.56 -59.05
CA GLN A 21 3.89 5.60 -58.11
C GLN A 21 2.59 6.34 -58.49
N THR A 22 1.93 5.98 -59.60
CA THR A 22 0.67 6.64 -60.03
C THR A 22 -0.56 5.73 -60.06
N SER A 23 -0.56 4.60 -59.33
CA SER A 23 -1.77 3.81 -59.09
C SER A 23 -1.81 3.20 -57.69
N ASN A 24 -2.06 4.07 -56.70
CA ASN A 24 -2.82 3.83 -55.45
C ASN A 24 -2.37 4.85 -54.39
N ASN A 25 -2.89 6.07 -54.50
CA ASN A 25 -2.86 7.07 -53.44
C ASN A 25 -3.80 6.66 -52.29
N HIS A 26 -3.44 5.58 -51.60
CA HIS A 26 -3.94 5.26 -50.27
C HIS A 26 -2.76 4.66 -49.52
N ASP A 27 -2.03 5.49 -48.78
CA ASP A 27 -1.04 5.03 -47.80
C ASP A 27 -1.74 4.04 -46.87
N PRO A 28 -1.53 2.71 -47.01
CA PRO A 28 -2.28 1.72 -46.24
C PRO A 28 -2.03 1.91 -44.75
N PHE A 29 -0.88 2.49 -44.41
CA PHE A 29 -0.45 2.80 -43.06
C PHE A 29 -1.19 4.01 -42.46
N ALA A 30 -1.47 5.06 -43.25
CA ALA A 30 -2.21 6.23 -42.77
C ALA A 30 -3.72 5.93 -42.64
N THR A 31 -4.28 5.13 -43.54
CA THR A 31 -5.67 4.67 -43.45
C THR A 31 -5.84 3.63 -42.32
N PHE A 32 -4.86 2.76 -42.10
CA PHE A 32 -4.83 1.81 -40.97
C PHE A 32 -4.70 2.52 -39.62
N LEU A 33 -3.82 3.53 -39.50
CA LEU A 33 -3.72 4.35 -38.31
C LEU A 33 -4.97 5.20 -38.07
N GLY A 34 -5.55 5.78 -39.11
CA GLY A 34 -6.78 6.57 -39.01
C GLY A 34 -8.00 5.75 -38.58
N GLU A 35 -8.20 4.57 -39.14
CA GLU A 35 -9.31 3.68 -38.76
C GLU A 35 -9.16 3.09 -37.34
N ASP A 36 -7.94 2.73 -36.91
CA ASP A 36 -7.72 2.17 -35.57
C ASP A 36 -7.73 3.24 -34.47
N ILE A 37 -7.27 4.48 -34.75
CA ILE A 37 -7.35 5.62 -33.82
C ILE A 37 -8.81 6.08 -33.64
N LEU A 38 -9.60 6.16 -34.73
CA LEU A 38 -11.04 6.46 -34.63
C LEU A 38 -11.84 5.37 -33.89
N LYS A 39 -11.41 4.10 -33.99
CA LYS A 39 -11.96 3.01 -33.16
C LYS A 39 -11.52 3.09 -31.70
N LEU A 40 -10.34 3.64 -31.41
CA LEU A 40 -9.86 3.90 -30.05
C LEU A 40 -10.80 4.91 -29.33
N ASP A 41 -11.12 6.03 -29.98
CA ASP A 41 -12.01 7.06 -29.42
C ASP A 41 -13.43 6.53 -29.15
N SER A 42 -13.94 5.65 -30.01
CA SER A 42 -15.27 5.02 -29.86
C SER A 42 -15.35 4.03 -28.67
N ILE A 43 -14.19 3.57 -28.17
CA ILE A 43 -14.07 2.58 -27.07
C ILE A 43 -13.66 3.22 -25.75
N VAL A 44 -12.91 4.33 -25.82
CA VAL A 44 -12.59 5.18 -24.65
C VAL A 44 -13.87 5.73 -24.02
N ILE A 45 -14.90 6.05 -24.82
CA ILE A 45 -16.18 6.59 -24.31
C ILE A 45 -16.92 5.59 -23.40
N PRO A 46 -17.14 4.31 -23.78
CA PRO A 46 -17.68 3.30 -22.87
C PRO A 46 -16.83 3.05 -21.63
N VAL A 47 -15.50 3.01 -21.76
CA VAL A 47 -14.57 2.78 -20.63
C VAL A 47 -14.54 3.97 -19.67
N ALA A 48 -14.65 5.19 -20.18
CA ALA A 48 -14.78 6.43 -19.41
C ALA A 48 -16.16 6.61 -18.76
N LEU A 49 -17.18 5.85 -19.19
CA LEU A 49 -18.53 5.83 -18.61
C LEU A 49 -18.76 4.69 -17.58
N LEU A 50 -17.78 3.81 -17.37
CA LEU A 50 -17.74 2.84 -16.27
C LEU A 50 -17.36 3.37 -14.84
N PRO A 51 -17.17 4.68 -14.54
CA PRO A 51 -16.90 5.14 -13.18
C PRO A 51 -18.07 4.98 -12.20
N THR A 52 -19.16 4.30 -12.53
CA THR A 52 -20.22 3.98 -11.55
C THR A 52 -19.66 3.18 -10.37
N ILE A 53 -18.57 2.44 -10.56
CA ILE A 53 -17.81 1.77 -9.49
C ILE A 53 -17.03 2.79 -8.63
N TYR A 54 -16.49 3.86 -9.24
CA TYR A 54 -15.69 4.89 -8.54
C TYR A 54 -16.56 5.89 -7.77
N LEU A 55 -17.73 6.28 -8.29
CA LEU A 55 -18.62 7.23 -7.60
C LEU A 55 -19.10 6.68 -6.24
N GLN A 56 -19.33 5.37 -6.11
CA GLN A 56 -19.71 4.75 -4.84
C GLN A 56 -18.59 4.75 -3.81
N THR A 57 -17.32 4.75 -4.23
CA THR A 57 -16.17 4.84 -3.32
C THR A 57 -15.96 6.25 -2.75
N TYR A 58 -16.38 7.29 -3.47
CA TYR A 58 -16.25 8.69 -3.01
C TYR A 58 -17.23 9.04 -1.89
N PHE A 59 -18.49 8.57 -1.95
CA PHE A 59 -19.44 8.74 -0.83
C PHE A 59 -18.97 8.04 0.45
N PHE A 60 -18.12 7.02 0.33
CA PHE A 60 -17.57 6.29 1.47
C PHE A 60 -16.43 7.05 2.18
N THR A 61 -15.62 7.84 1.46
CA THR A 61 -14.57 8.65 2.10
C THR A 61 -15.14 9.67 3.08
N ASP A 62 -16.38 10.14 2.87
CA ASP A 62 -17.08 11.06 3.77
C ASP A 62 -17.51 10.37 5.09
N ILE A 63 -17.99 9.12 4.99
CA ILE A 63 -18.28 8.29 6.17
C ILE A 63 -17.01 8.05 7.00
N VAL A 64 -15.88 7.76 6.33
CA VAL A 64 -14.59 7.57 7.01
C VAL A 64 -14.14 8.85 7.73
N GLN A 65 -14.29 10.02 7.10
CA GLN A 65 -14.01 11.31 7.74
C GLN A 65 -14.87 11.55 8.98
N GLN A 66 -16.16 11.18 8.95
CA GLN A 66 -17.06 11.32 10.09
C GLN A 66 -16.60 10.55 11.35
N PHE A 67 -15.95 9.39 11.19
CA PHE A 67 -15.47 8.57 12.31
C PHE A 67 -14.04 8.87 12.73
N THR A 68 -13.19 9.37 11.82
CA THR A 68 -11.76 9.59 12.07
C THR A 68 -11.44 11.02 12.52
N SER A 69 -12.24 11.99 12.09
CA SER A 69 -12.14 13.40 12.45
C SER A 69 -13.55 13.97 12.66
N PRO A 70 -14.11 13.91 13.88
CA PRO A 70 -15.41 14.54 14.12
C PRO A 70 -15.28 16.04 13.84
N LEU A 71 -16.11 16.53 12.92
CA LEU A 71 -16.10 17.88 12.32
C LEU A 71 -16.19 19.07 13.30
N ASP A 72 -16.17 18.84 14.61
CA ASP A 72 -16.35 19.85 15.66
C ASP A 72 -15.29 19.84 16.78
N SER A 73 -14.29 18.95 16.76
CA SER A 73 -13.22 18.98 17.75
C SER A 73 -11.98 19.65 17.15
N SER A 74 -11.41 20.62 17.88
CA SER A 74 -10.05 21.12 17.66
C SER A 74 -9.11 19.97 17.31
N ASP A 75 -8.16 20.22 16.40
CA ASP A 75 -7.17 19.25 15.89
C ASP A 75 -6.48 18.40 16.98
N GLU A 76 -6.57 18.75 18.25
CA GLU A 76 -6.01 18.04 19.41
C GLU A 76 -6.74 16.73 19.77
N ASP A 77 -8.03 16.54 19.45
CA ASP A 77 -8.83 15.37 19.89
C ASP A 77 -8.98 14.25 18.83
N ALA A 78 -8.23 14.30 17.74
CA ALA A 78 -8.36 13.33 16.64
C ALA A 78 -7.90 11.91 17.06
N PHE A 79 -8.62 10.88 16.59
CA PHE A 79 -8.32 9.46 16.87
C PHE A 79 -6.87 9.05 16.51
N ALA A 80 -6.31 9.68 15.47
CA ALA A 80 -4.93 9.47 15.02
C ALA A 80 -3.86 10.09 15.96
N LYS A 81 -4.24 11.03 16.83
CA LYS A 81 -3.34 11.68 17.80
C LYS A 81 -3.36 11.03 19.19
N ILE A 82 -4.15 9.96 19.38
CA ILE A 82 -4.13 9.12 20.59
C ILE A 82 -2.88 8.20 20.59
N ASN A 83 -1.72 8.74 20.22
CA ASN A 83 -0.43 8.07 20.22
C ASN A 83 0.41 8.72 21.33
N SER A 84 0.47 8.03 22.47
CA SER A 84 0.87 8.47 23.82
C SER A 84 2.23 9.17 24.03
N HIS A 85 2.97 9.63 23.02
CA HIS A 85 4.32 10.15 23.28
C HIS A 85 4.37 11.62 23.74
N GLU A 86 3.49 12.49 23.24
CA GLU A 86 3.47 13.91 23.66
C GLU A 86 2.66 14.13 24.95
N THR A 87 1.60 13.35 25.17
CA THR A 87 0.78 13.41 26.39
C THR A 87 1.47 12.81 27.62
N MET A 88 2.42 11.89 27.46
CA MET A 88 3.24 11.37 28.57
C MET A 88 4.28 12.36 29.10
N LYS A 89 4.88 13.20 28.23
CA LYS A 89 5.91 14.17 28.65
C LYS A 89 5.32 15.35 29.42
N SER A 90 4.18 15.89 28.98
CA SER A 90 3.53 17.04 29.64
C SER A 90 2.93 16.69 31.01
N ALA A 91 2.48 15.45 31.21
CA ALA A 91 1.91 15.00 32.48
C ALA A 91 2.95 14.63 33.55
N SER A 92 4.15 14.15 33.15
CA SER A 92 5.19 13.70 34.10
C SER A 92 5.85 14.84 34.88
N CYS A 93 5.82 16.07 34.35
CA CYS A 93 6.43 17.24 35.00
C CYS A 93 5.48 17.98 35.96
N ALA A 94 4.19 17.62 35.99
CA ALA A 94 3.16 18.46 36.62
C ALA A 94 2.44 17.85 37.84
N LEU A 95 2.67 16.59 38.25
CA LEU A 95 1.89 15.99 39.34
C LEU A 95 2.70 15.06 40.27
N GLU A 96 2.73 15.37 41.56
CA GLU A 96 3.37 14.59 42.64
C GLU A 96 2.66 13.26 42.99
N ASN A 97 1.86 12.66 42.10
CA ASN A 97 1.21 11.38 42.37
C ASN A 97 1.12 10.49 41.13
N LEU A 98 1.96 9.46 41.08
CA LEU A 98 2.02 8.45 40.00
C LEU A 98 0.67 7.74 39.77
N THR A 99 -0.16 7.62 40.81
CA THR A 99 -1.50 7.01 40.74
C THR A 99 -2.51 7.85 39.96
N ASN A 100 -2.32 9.17 39.92
CA ASN A 100 -3.23 10.09 39.23
C ASN A 100 -2.85 10.25 37.76
N ALA A 101 -1.57 10.08 37.40
CA ALA A 101 -1.12 10.09 36.01
C ALA A 101 -1.65 8.89 35.21
N LEU A 102 -1.75 7.71 35.83
CA LEU A 102 -2.33 6.50 35.20
C LEU A 102 -3.85 6.64 34.98
N LYS A 103 -4.59 7.21 35.93
CA LYS A 103 -6.03 7.52 35.79
C LYS A 103 -6.35 8.65 34.81
N PHE A 104 -5.37 9.49 34.46
CA PHE A 104 -5.58 10.66 33.59
C PHE A 104 -5.72 10.28 32.12
N ASN A 105 -5.00 9.26 31.64
CA ASN A 105 -5.07 8.78 30.25
C ASN A 105 -6.42 8.14 29.92
N ASP A 106 -6.97 7.40 30.88
CA ASP A 106 -8.29 6.80 30.81
C ASP A 106 -9.41 7.85 30.59
N SER A 107 -9.25 9.06 31.14
CA SER A 107 -10.27 10.13 31.04
C SER A 107 -10.44 10.68 29.62
N TYR A 108 -9.37 10.86 28.83
CA TYR A 108 -9.46 11.45 27.49
C TYR A 108 -10.06 10.46 26.48
N LEU A 109 -9.58 9.21 26.48
CA LEU A 109 -10.12 8.17 25.61
C LEU A 109 -11.58 7.87 25.94
N PHE A 110 -11.90 7.81 27.23
CA PHE A 110 -13.29 7.65 27.67
C PHE A 110 -14.16 8.84 27.27
N THR A 111 -13.65 10.07 27.37
CA THR A 111 -14.36 11.27 26.90
C THR A 111 -14.56 11.26 25.38
N PHE A 112 -13.57 10.83 24.60
CA PHE A 112 -13.68 10.66 23.14
C PHE A 112 -14.74 9.62 22.78
N ILE A 113 -14.70 8.45 23.43
CA ILE A 113 -15.68 7.39 23.23
C ILE A 113 -17.08 7.90 23.57
N GLN A 114 -17.25 8.50 24.75
CA GLN A 114 -18.55 8.90 25.25
C GLN A 114 -19.18 10.09 24.51
N SER A 115 -18.38 11.06 24.07
CA SER A 115 -18.88 12.31 23.50
C SER A 115 -18.90 12.30 21.97
N GLY A 116 -17.77 11.98 21.33
CA GLY A 116 -17.62 12.02 19.88
C GLY A 116 -18.10 10.74 19.21
N PHE A 117 -17.55 9.60 19.64
CA PHE A 117 -17.77 8.33 18.96
C PHE A 117 -19.20 7.80 19.13
N LEU A 118 -19.73 7.73 20.36
CA LEU A 118 -21.10 7.27 20.59
C LEU A 118 -22.14 8.17 19.91
N LYS A 119 -21.91 9.48 19.85
CA LYS A 119 -22.80 10.42 19.18
C LYS A 119 -22.82 10.20 17.67
N ALA A 120 -21.67 9.92 17.05
CA ALA A 120 -21.57 9.54 15.64
C ALA A 120 -22.25 8.18 15.37
N LEU A 121 -22.04 7.20 16.26
CA LEU A 121 -22.54 5.83 16.09
C LEU A 121 -24.06 5.71 16.22
N TYR A 122 -24.67 6.40 17.19
CA TYR A 122 -26.11 6.37 17.44
C TYR A 122 -26.87 7.54 16.78
N ASN A 123 -26.25 8.26 15.84
CA ASN A 123 -26.89 9.36 15.14
C ASN A 123 -28.08 8.87 14.30
N ARG A 124 -29.30 9.01 14.83
CA ARG A 124 -30.54 8.60 14.15
C ARG A 124 -31.02 9.56 13.07
N ASN A 125 -30.44 10.76 12.99
CA ASN A 125 -30.86 11.80 12.05
C ASN A 125 -30.07 11.76 10.73
N GLY A 126 -29.02 10.92 10.65
CA GLY A 126 -28.21 10.75 9.45
C GLY A 126 -28.82 9.77 8.45
N GLU A 127 -28.28 9.76 7.23
CA GLU A 127 -28.64 8.81 6.18
C GLU A 127 -28.19 7.37 6.51
N ASN A 128 -27.16 7.25 7.36
CA ASN A 128 -26.60 5.97 7.80
C ASN A 128 -27.36 5.42 9.01
N ARG A 129 -27.56 4.10 9.04
CA ARG A 129 -28.20 3.39 10.16
C ARG A 129 -27.27 2.34 10.73
N LEU A 130 -27.13 2.32 12.05
CA LEU A 130 -26.46 1.25 12.78
C LEU A 130 -27.29 -0.04 12.64
N VAL A 131 -26.64 -1.11 12.17
CA VAL A 131 -27.23 -2.44 12.07
C VAL A 131 -26.62 -3.35 13.13
N GLY A 132 -27.46 -3.96 13.96
CA GLY A 132 -27.01 -4.80 15.07
C GLY A 132 -26.57 -3.99 16.28
N LEU A 133 -25.73 -4.60 17.11
CA LEU A 133 -25.17 -4.00 18.32
C LEU A 133 -23.66 -3.86 18.14
N PRO A 134 -23.05 -2.72 18.53
CA PRO A 134 -21.60 -2.60 18.57
C PRO A 134 -21.05 -3.56 19.63
N ARG A 135 -19.89 -4.16 19.38
CA ARG A 135 -19.22 -5.08 20.30
C ARG A 135 -17.88 -4.52 20.70
N ILE A 136 -17.58 -4.58 22.00
CA ILE A 136 -16.23 -4.34 22.52
C ILE A 136 -15.60 -5.69 22.87
N ARG A 137 -14.35 -5.89 22.46
CA ARG A 137 -13.56 -7.09 22.73
C ARG A 137 -12.22 -6.72 23.32
N GLN A 138 -11.79 -7.47 24.33
CA GLN A 138 -10.50 -7.34 25.00
C GLN A 138 -9.81 -8.70 25.07
N GLN A 139 -8.52 -8.72 24.78
CA GLN A 139 -7.65 -9.86 25.03
C GLN A 139 -6.65 -9.49 26.12
N ARG A 140 -6.35 -10.45 27.00
CA ARG A 140 -5.44 -10.26 28.13
C ARG A 140 -4.40 -11.35 28.12
N VAL A 141 -3.21 -11.01 28.60
CA VAL A 141 -2.09 -11.94 28.73
C VAL A 141 -1.99 -12.38 30.18
N ARG A 142 -1.74 -13.67 30.41
CA ARG A 142 -1.53 -14.22 31.76
C ARG A 142 -0.22 -13.70 32.35
N GLN A 143 -0.20 -13.52 33.67
CA GLN A 143 1.04 -13.22 34.37
C GLN A 143 1.99 -14.42 34.25
N MET A 144 3.26 -14.16 33.93
CA MET A 144 4.30 -15.19 33.90
C MET A 144 5.47 -14.82 34.79
N ASP A 145 6.18 -15.85 35.26
CA ASP A 145 7.44 -15.68 35.94
C ASP A 145 8.52 -15.25 34.95
N CYS A 146 9.14 -14.11 35.22
CA CYS A 146 10.25 -13.57 34.45
C CYS A 146 11.54 -13.63 35.26
N SER A 147 12.64 -13.94 34.60
CA SER A 147 13.99 -13.92 35.17
C SER A 147 14.46 -12.47 35.36
N LEU A 148 13.95 -11.81 36.41
CA LEU A 148 14.37 -10.47 36.78
C LEU A 148 15.67 -10.51 37.61
N PRO A 149 16.60 -9.56 37.39
CA PRO A 149 17.74 -9.38 38.26
C PRO A 149 17.31 -9.25 39.73
N SER A 150 18.13 -9.76 40.66
CA SER A 150 17.85 -9.73 42.10
C SER A 150 17.73 -8.32 42.70
N SER A 151 18.16 -7.30 41.95
CA SER A 151 17.99 -5.89 42.29
C SER A 151 16.55 -5.39 42.18
N VAL A 152 15.67 -6.12 41.50
CA VAL A 152 14.26 -5.73 41.32
C VAL A 152 13.45 -6.12 42.57
N PRO A 153 12.76 -5.17 43.22
CA PRO A 153 11.92 -5.44 44.38
C PRO A 153 10.85 -6.49 44.09
N GLN A 154 10.53 -7.34 45.06
CA GLN A 154 9.53 -8.42 44.89
C GLN A 154 8.15 -7.93 44.44
N TRP A 155 7.72 -6.74 44.88
CA TRP A 155 6.44 -6.14 44.48
C TRP A 155 6.38 -5.74 42.99
N MET A 156 7.53 -5.62 42.33
CA MET A 156 7.66 -5.28 40.91
C MET A 156 7.83 -6.54 40.02
N LYS A 157 7.88 -7.75 40.59
CA LYS A 157 8.06 -9.01 39.85
C LYS A 157 6.77 -9.52 39.17
N ARG A 158 6.03 -8.63 38.52
CA ARG A 158 4.90 -8.98 37.66
C ARG A 158 5.32 -8.76 36.23
N CYS A 159 5.30 -9.81 35.42
CA CYS A 159 5.68 -9.72 34.02
C CYS A 159 4.57 -10.26 33.13
N PHE A 160 4.36 -9.53 32.04
CA PHE A 160 3.42 -9.86 30.99
C PHE A 160 4.20 -9.93 29.67
N PRO A 161 4.27 -11.10 29.02
CA PRO A 161 4.92 -11.20 27.71
C PRO A 161 4.08 -10.52 26.62
N ASN A 162 4.66 -10.37 25.43
CA ASN A 162 3.90 -10.03 24.24
C ASN A 162 2.74 -11.00 24.01
N PHE A 163 1.66 -10.47 23.44
CA PHE A 163 0.50 -11.30 23.12
C PHE A 163 0.91 -12.42 22.16
N TYR A 164 0.59 -13.64 22.59
CA TYR A 164 0.67 -14.84 21.77
C TYR A 164 -0.48 -15.75 22.21
N PRO A 165 -1.13 -16.49 21.30
CA PRO A 165 -2.29 -17.31 21.64
C PRO A 165 -2.06 -18.30 22.81
N SER A 166 -0.82 -18.76 23.03
CA SER A 166 -0.49 -19.63 24.17
C SER A 166 -0.37 -18.93 25.52
N TYR A 167 -0.24 -17.60 25.53
CA TYR A 167 -0.10 -16.76 26.73
C TYR A 167 -1.39 -16.01 27.08
N GLU A 168 -2.48 -16.24 26.35
CA GLU A 168 -3.79 -15.68 26.64
C GLU A 168 -4.28 -16.06 28.04
N SER A 169 -4.75 -15.08 28.79
CA SER A 169 -5.44 -15.28 30.08
C SER A 169 -6.88 -15.70 29.82
N ARG A 170 -7.31 -16.78 30.49
CA ARG A 170 -8.69 -17.32 30.40
C ARG A 170 -9.45 -17.26 31.72
N GLU A 171 -8.84 -16.70 32.76
CA GLU A 171 -9.44 -16.61 34.09
C GLU A 171 -10.48 -15.47 34.13
N PRO A 172 -11.62 -15.64 34.82
CA PRO A 172 -12.61 -14.57 34.96
C PRO A 172 -12.00 -13.31 35.58
N ILE A 173 -12.42 -12.14 35.09
CA ILE A 173 -11.97 -10.85 35.64
C ILE A 173 -12.78 -10.57 36.90
N ILE A 174 -12.09 -10.25 37.99
CA ILE A 174 -12.74 -9.91 39.26
C ILE A 174 -12.95 -8.39 39.29
N PRO A 175 -14.20 -7.91 39.37
CA PRO A 175 -14.48 -6.47 39.43
C PRO A 175 -14.08 -5.86 40.76
N ASN A 176 -13.99 -4.53 40.75
CA ASN A 176 -13.86 -3.74 41.96
C ASN A 176 -15.02 -4.04 42.94
N PRO A 177 -14.74 -4.39 44.22
CA PRO A 177 -15.76 -4.79 45.19
C PRO A 177 -16.79 -3.69 45.53
N ASN A 178 -16.52 -2.44 45.14
CA ASN A 178 -17.41 -1.31 45.41
C ASN A 178 -18.59 -1.20 44.44
N ILE A 179 -18.70 -2.10 43.46
CA ILE A 179 -19.65 -1.99 42.35
C ILE A 179 -20.38 -3.30 42.14
N THR A 180 -21.68 -3.21 41.90
CA THR A 180 -22.51 -4.32 41.45
C THR A 180 -22.53 -4.34 39.93
N ILE A 181 -22.17 -5.49 39.35
CA ILE A 181 -22.27 -5.72 37.91
C ILE A 181 -23.66 -6.23 37.61
N ASP A 182 -24.48 -5.41 36.97
CA ASP A 182 -25.82 -5.81 36.54
C ASP A 182 -25.96 -5.79 35.01
N LEU A 183 -25.32 -4.82 34.34
CA LEU A 183 -25.46 -4.63 32.89
C LEU A 183 -24.34 -5.30 32.09
N SER A 184 -23.15 -5.50 32.71
CA SER A 184 -21.94 -5.89 31.98
C SER A 184 -21.40 -7.30 32.25
N VAL A 185 -22.23 -8.20 32.79
CA VAL A 185 -21.85 -9.57 33.25
C VAL A 185 -21.01 -10.34 32.22
N ASP A 186 -21.38 -10.25 30.95
CA ASP A 186 -20.73 -10.93 29.83
C ASP A 186 -19.27 -10.51 29.61
N ALA A 187 -18.91 -9.27 29.95
CA ALA A 187 -17.57 -8.73 29.73
C ALA A 187 -16.51 -9.36 30.65
N TRP A 188 -16.92 -9.91 31.80
CA TRP A 188 -16.00 -10.38 32.84
C TRP A 188 -15.58 -11.85 32.66
N HIS A 189 -16.18 -12.54 31.69
CA HIS A 189 -15.95 -13.96 31.43
C HIS A 189 -15.25 -14.16 30.08
N TRP A 190 -14.22 -15.01 30.07
CA TRP A 190 -13.51 -15.37 28.83
C TRP A 190 -14.36 -16.32 28.00
N ARG A 191 -14.38 -16.10 26.68
CA ARG A 191 -15.09 -16.93 25.70
C ARG A 191 -14.20 -17.32 24.53
N SER A 192 -14.42 -18.53 24.02
CA SER A 192 -13.65 -19.06 22.89
C SER A 192 -14.11 -18.46 21.55
N GLU A 193 -13.28 -18.61 20.51
CA GLU A 193 -13.60 -18.16 19.14
C GLU A 193 -14.89 -18.80 18.58
N GLY A 194 -15.14 -20.07 18.91
CA GLY A 194 -16.37 -20.76 18.48
C GLY A 194 -17.65 -20.18 19.11
N GLU A 195 -17.55 -19.69 20.35
CA GLU A 195 -18.66 -19.03 21.06
C GLU A 195 -18.85 -17.59 20.61
N SER A 196 -17.74 -16.86 20.39
CA SER A 196 -17.78 -15.47 19.96
C SER A 196 -18.20 -15.30 18.50
N ARG A 197 -18.09 -16.37 17.68
CA ARG A 197 -18.29 -16.36 16.22
C ARG A 197 -17.51 -15.22 15.54
N SER A 198 -16.38 -14.87 16.11
CA SER A 198 -15.53 -13.76 15.65
C SER A 198 -14.23 -14.34 15.11
N GLU A 199 -13.77 -13.89 13.96
CA GLU A 199 -12.47 -14.31 13.43
C GLU A 199 -11.32 -13.54 14.10
N GLY A 200 -10.11 -14.06 13.95
CA GLY A 200 -8.89 -13.37 14.35
C GLY A 200 -8.55 -12.20 13.42
N VAL A 201 -7.96 -11.16 13.99
CA VAL A 201 -7.58 -9.91 13.32
C VAL A 201 -6.07 -9.76 13.37
N ALA A 202 -5.46 -9.47 12.21
CA ALA A 202 -4.06 -9.12 12.13
C ALA A 202 -3.87 -7.66 12.54
N GLY A 203 -3.28 -7.42 13.71
CA GLY A 203 -2.95 -6.10 14.20
C GLY A 203 -1.59 -5.60 13.71
N THR A 204 -1.15 -4.46 14.23
CA THR A 204 0.14 -3.83 13.91
C THR A 204 1.32 -4.53 14.58
N ILE A 205 1.13 -5.07 15.79
CA ILE A 205 2.16 -5.73 16.60
C ILE A 205 2.01 -7.25 16.57
N ALA A 206 0.78 -7.77 16.57
CA ALA A 206 0.51 -9.19 16.71
C ALA A 206 -0.78 -9.60 16.00
N TYR A 207 -0.92 -10.91 15.79
CA TYR A 207 -2.18 -11.51 15.36
C TYR A 207 -3.04 -11.86 16.57
N TYR A 208 -4.23 -11.27 16.65
CA TYR A 208 -5.19 -11.44 17.74
C TYR A 208 -6.27 -12.44 17.33
N THR A 209 -6.54 -13.45 18.16
CA THR A 209 -7.50 -14.53 17.83
C THR A 209 -8.96 -14.06 17.92
N GLY A 210 -9.91 -14.93 17.54
CA GLY A 210 -11.34 -14.69 17.70
C GLY A 210 -11.85 -14.67 19.15
N SER A 211 -11.05 -15.18 20.08
CA SER A 211 -11.36 -15.37 21.50
C SER A 211 -11.18 -14.11 22.34
N GLY A 212 -11.65 -14.15 23.59
CA GLY A 212 -11.39 -13.14 24.58
C GLY A 212 -12.60 -12.78 25.43
N TYR A 213 -12.49 -11.65 26.10
CA TYR A 213 -13.55 -11.03 26.88
C TYR A 213 -14.30 -10.08 25.96
N TYR A 214 -15.61 -10.21 25.82
CA TYR A 214 -16.37 -9.33 24.94
C TYR A 214 -17.75 -9.06 25.50
N MET A 215 -18.34 -7.95 25.07
CA MET A 215 -19.68 -7.54 25.43
C MET A 215 -20.32 -6.81 24.26
N ASP A 216 -21.58 -7.15 24.01
CA ASP A 216 -22.43 -6.42 23.05
C ASP A 216 -23.04 -5.21 23.77
N LEU A 217 -22.86 -4.03 23.19
CA LEU A 217 -23.38 -2.77 23.72
C LEU A 217 -24.89 -2.65 23.47
N ALA A 218 -25.53 -1.68 24.13
CA ALA A 218 -26.96 -1.47 24.02
C ALA A 218 -27.36 -0.83 22.67
N PRO A 219 -28.64 -0.93 22.25
CA PRO A 219 -29.14 -0.25 21.06
C PRO A 219 -29.34 1.27 21.27
N THR A 220 -29.30 1.75 22.52
CA THR A 220 -29.44 3.17 22.85
C THR A 220 -28.15 3.75 23.41
N GLN A 221 -27.92 5.04 23.14
CA GLN A 221 -26.74 5.76 23.62
C GLN A 221 -26.69 5.79 25.16
N ASN A 222 -27.83 6.04 25.83
CA ASN A 222 -27.86 6.17 27.29
C ASN A 222 -27.57 4.85 28.01
N GLU A 223 -28.13 3.73 27.54
CA GLU A 223 -27.84 2.42 28.12
C GLU A 223 -26.38 2.01 27.85
N THR A 224 -25.87 2.29 26.65
CA THR A 224 -24.46 2.04 26.31
C THR A 224 -23.53 2.86 27.20
N HIS A 225 -23.87 4.13 27.48
CA HIS A 225 -23.12 4.98 28.39
C HIS A 225 -23.09 4.39 29.81
N ALA A 226 -24.22 3.90 30.31
CA ALA A 226 -24.31 3.25 31.62
C ALA A 226 -23.48 1.95 31.68
N MET A 227 -23.55 1.10 30.64
CA MET A 227 -22.73 -0.12 30.52
C MET A 227 -21.23 0.20 30.54
N LEU A 228 -20.80 1.21 29.77
CA LEU A 228 -19.41 1.63 29.71
C LEU A 228 -18.94 2.24 31.04
N ALA A 229 -19.81 2.98 31.74
CA ALA A 229 -19.51 3.50 33.07
C ALA A 229 -19.35 2.37 34.10
N GLU A 230 -20.14 1.30 34.02
CA GLU A 230 -20.00 0.12 34.87
C GLU A 230 -18.65 -0.59 34.64
N LEU A 231 -18.29 -0.81 33.37
CA LEU A 231 -17.00 -1.41 33.00
C LEU A 231 -15.81 -0.57 33.48
N PHE A 232 -15.90 0.75 33.28
CA PHE A 232 -14.85 1.69 33.67
C PHE A 232 -14.64 1.74 35.18
N ASN A 233 -15.73 1.94 35.92
CA ASN A 233 -15.65 2.01 37.37
C ASN A 233 -15.27 0.65 37.98
N GLY A 234 -15.61 -0.47 37.31
CA GLY A 234 -15.26 -1.83 37.71
C GLY A 234 -13.81 -2.21 37.46
N ASP A 235 -13.00 -1.33 36.87
CA ASP A 235 -11.60 -1.58 36.46
C ASP A 235 -11.48 -2.73 35.43
N TRP A 236 -12.49 -2.90 34.55
CA TRP A 236 -12.48 -3.95 33.51
C TRP A 236 -11.24 -3.83 32.60
N THR A 237 -10.93 -2.58 32.25
CA THR A 237 -9.71 -2.20 31.58
C THR A 237 -8.77 -1.58 32.59
N THR A 238 -7.91 -2.41 33.20
CA THR A 238 -6.84 -1.90 34.05
C THR A 238 -5.87 -0.99 33.28
N GLU A 239 -5.90 -1.08 31.95
CA GLU A 239 -5.23 -0.25 30.94
C GLU A 239 -6.10 -0.37 29.65
N LEU A 240 -6.93 0.63 29.33
CA LEU A 240 -7.77 0.58 28.11
C LEU A 240 -6.91 0.92 26.90
N LEU A 241 -6.69 -0.05 26.00
CA LEU A 241 -5.67 0.10 24.99
C LEU A 241 -6.03 -0.53 23.65
N PHE A 242 -6.00 0.33 22.63
CA PHE A 242 -5.51 -0.09 21.32
C PHE A 242 -4.08 -0.59 21.48
N GLU A 243 -3.75 -1.72 20.85
CA GLU A 243 -2.51 -2.50 20.97
C GLU A 243 -1.44 -1.93 21.94
N THR A 244 -1.40 -2.46 23.17
CA THR A 244 -0.27 -2.23 24.08
C THR A 244 0.94 -3.03 23.61
N PRO A 245 2.08 -2.41 23.29
CA PRO A 245 3.33 -3.09 23.46
C PRO A 245 3.59 -3.30 24.96
N TYR A 246 4.30 -4.37 25.30
CA TYR A 246 4.80 -4.67 26.65
C TYR A 246 5.58 -3.53 27.33
N THR A 247 5.97 -2.51 26.57
CA THR A 247 6.64 -1.29 27.05
C THR A 247 5.69 -0.23 27.62
N GLY A 248 4.37 -0.42 27.52
CA GLY A 248 3.36 0.45 28.13
C GLY A 248 2.91 1.66 27.30
N GLY A 249 3.06 1.61 25.97
CA GLY A 249 2.57 2.64 25.04
C GLY A 249 1.21 2.31 24.42
N LEU A 250 0.57 3.29 23.78
CA LEU A 250 -0.66 3.13 22.98
C LEU A 250 -0.39 3.19 21.48
N ILE A 251 -0.98 2.27 20.71
CA ILE A 251 -1.01 2.33 19.23
C ILE A 251 -2.45 2.21 18.76
N SER A 252 -3.04 3.29 18.25
CA SER A 252 -4.38 3.26 17.65
C SER A 252 -4.33 2.82 16.19
N SER A 253 -5.28 1.96 15.80
CA SER A 253 -5.51 1.55 14.42
C SER A 253 -7.00 1.45 14.17
N ALA A 254 -7.44 1.74 12.93
CA ALA A 254 -8.82 1.64 12.52
C ALA A 254 -8.90 0.98 11.14
N GLU A 255 -9.81 0.02 11.00
CA GLU A 255 -10.10 -0.65 9.75
C GLU A 255 -11.59 -0.53 9.43
N ILE A 256 -11.91 0.07 8.27
CA ILE A 256 -13.28 0.24 7.82
C ILE A 256 -13.41 -0.41 6.44
N ARG A 257 -14.23 -1.46 6.34
CA ARG A 257 -14.47 -2.20 5.10
C ARG A 257 -15.91 -1.98 4.61
N PRO A 258 -16.12 -1.41 3.41
CA PRO A 258 -17.45 -1.35 2.82
C PRO A 258 -17.88 -2.75 2.35
N LEU A 259 -19.12 -3.15 2.69
CA LEU A 259 -19.70 -4.42 2.26
C LEU A 259 -21.14 -4.24 1.78
N TYR A 260 -21.44 -4.77 0.60
CA TYR A 260 -22.81 -4.92 0.10
C TYR A 260 -23.43 -6.20 0.67
N LEU A 261 -24.15 -6.06 1.78
CA LEU A 261 -24.73 -7.19 2.54
C LEU A 261 -26.03 -7.75 1.93
N LEU A 262 -26.92 -6.89 1.48
CA LEU A 262 -28.20 -7.30 0.92
C LEU A 262 -28.08 -7.38 -0.60
N ARG A 263 -27.87 -8.60 -1.10
CA ARG A 263 -28.22 -8.93 -2.49
C ARG A 263 -29.70 -9.26 -2.50
N THR A 264 -30.55 -8.27 -2.78
CA THR A 264 -31.96 -8.59 -2.98
C THR A 264 -32.07 -9.40 -4.27
N ASN A 265 -32.94 -10.42 -4.29
CA ASN A 265 -33.22 -11.18 -5.51
C ASN A 265 -34.10 -10.36 -6.47
N SER A 266 -33.80 -9.07 -6.60
CA SER A 266 -34.46 -8.18 -7.52
C SER A 266 -33.87 -8.42 -8.92
N PRO A 267 -34.72 -8.44 -9.97
CA PRO A 267 -34.24 -8.63 -11.34
C PRO A 267 -33.24 -7.52 -11.74
N MET A 268 -33.33 -6.34 -11.14
CA MET A 268 -32.40 -5.23 -11.37
C MET A 268 -31.00 -5.50 -10.82
N GLU A 269 -30.85 -6.00 -9.60
CA GLU A 269 -29.52 -6.30 -9.04
C GLU A 269 -28.84 -7.48 -9.74
N CYS A 270 -29.60 -8.51 -10.13
CA CYS A 270 -29.09 -9.59 -10.97
C CYS A 270 -28.59 -9.06 -12.32
N ALA A 271 -29.33 -8.13 -12.95
CA ALA A 271 -28.90 -7.47 -14.17
C ALA A 271 -27.63 -6.63 -13.97
N ILE A 272 -27.53 -5.89 -12.85
CA ILE A 272 -26.33 -5.11 -12.50
C ILE A 272 -25.13 -6.02 -12.28
N PHE A 273 -25.28 -7.14 -11.58
CA PHE A 273 -24.18 -8.08 -11.33
C PHE A 273 -23.70 -8.77 -12.62
N ILE A 274 -24.64 -9.21 -13.47
CA ILE A 274 -24.31 -9.74 -14.80
C ILE A 274 -23.58 -8.68 -15.62
N PHE A 275 -24.08 -7.44 -15.61
CA PHE A 275 -23.43 -6.31 -16.29
C PHE A 275 -22.04 -6.01 -15.71
N GLN A 276 -21.85 -6.12 -14.40
CA GLN A 276 -20.56 -5.92 -13.73
C GLN A 276 -19.55 -6.99 -14.13
N ILE A 277 -19.95 -8.27 -14.16
CA ILE A 277 -19.10 -9.37 -14.63
C ILE A 277 -18.72 -9.16 -16.09
N ILE A 278 -19.71 -8.87 -16.93
CA ILE A 278 -19.51 -8.59 -18.35
C ILE A 278 -18.54 -7.42 -18.52
N SER A 279 -18.77 -6.31 -17.80
CA SER A 279 -17.91 -5.13 -17.79
C SER A 279 -16.48 -5.46 -17.35
N LEU A 280 -16.28 -6.30 -16.34
CA LEU A 280 -14.95 -6.72 -15.89
C LEU A 280 -14.21 -7.49 -16.99
N PHE A 281 -14.88 -8.45 -17.66
CA PHE A 281 -14.30 -9.15 -18.80
C PHE A 281 -14.01 -8.21 -19.97
N PHE A 282 -14.89 -7.25 -20.26
CA PHE A 282 -14.65 -6.23 -21.28
C PHE A 282 -13.45 -5.35 -20.94
N VAL A 283 -13.34 -4.84 -19.71
CA VAL A 283 -12.20 -4.04 -19.27
C VAL A 283 -10.91 -4.85 -19.37
N ALA A 284 -10.89 -6.10 -18.90
CA ALA A 284 -9.72 -6.96 -19.01
C ALA A 284 -9.34 -7.23 -20.48
N TYR A 285 -10.31 -7.51 -21.34
CA TYR A 285 -10.10 -7.71 -22.77
C TYR A 285 -9.56 -6.44 -23.45
N TYR A 286 -10.14 -5.27 -23.16
CA TYR A 286 -9.69 -4.01 -23.72
C TYR A 286 -8.30 -3.63 -23.21
N LEU A 287 -8.00 -3.79 -21.92
CA LEU A 287 -6.65 -3.58 -21.39
C LEU A 287 -5.65 -4.49 -22.09
N PHE A 288 -5.96 -5.78 -22.24
CA PHE A 288 -5.09 -6.70 -22.95
C PHE A 288 -4.92 -6.31 -24.43
N ARG A 289 -6.00 -5.90 -25.09
CA ARG A 289 -5.97 -5.46 -26.49
C ARG A 289 -5.16 -4.17 -26.66
N GLU A 290 -5.35 -3.18 -25.79
CA GLU A 290 -4.58 -1.93 -25.82
C GLU A 290 -3.10 -2.22 -25.58
N VAL A 291 -2.76 -3.03 -24.58
CA VAL A 291 -1.39 -3.46 -24.33
C VAL A 291 -0.80 -4.18 -25.56
N TYR A 292 -1.55 -5.13 -26.15
CA TYR A 292 -1.11 -5.84 -27.36
C TYR A 292 -0.98 -4.91 -28.57
N SER A 293 -1.90 -3.97 -28.76
CA SER A 293 -1.87 -2.97 -29.84
C SER A 293 -0.67 -2.07 -29.70
N ILE A 294 -0.38 -1.59 -28.48
CA ILE A 294 0.82 -0.81 -28.14
C ILE A 294 2.08 -1.63 -28.45
N PHE A 295 2.16 -2.90 -28.05
CA PHE A 295 3.29 -3.77 -28.38
C PHE A 295 3.42 -4.01 -29.89
N LYS A 296 2.32 -4.19 -30.62
CA LYS A 296 2.32 -4.38 -32.08
C LYS A 296 2.73 -3.09 -32.80
N PHE A 297 2.22 -1.94 -32.37
CA PHE A 297 2.59 -0.62 -32.87
C PHE A 297 4.09 -0.36 -32.63
N PHE A 298 4.59 -0.66 -31.44
CA PHE A 298 6.03 -0.61 -31.16
C PHE A 298 6.81 -1.61 -32.01
N SER A 299 6.31 -2.82 -32.25
CA SER A 299 7.02 -3.79 -33.09
C SER A 299 7.16 -3.37 -34.57
N TYR A 300 6.29 -2.48 -35.06
CA TYR A 300 6.34 -2.00 -36.44
C TYR A 300 7.42 -0.95 -36.69
N SER A 301 7.84 -0.22 -35.66
CA SER A 301 8.89 0.79 -35.78
C SER A 301 10.28 0.14 -35.71
N GLU A 302 11.12 0.37 -36.72
CA GLU A 302 12.51 -0.15 -36.74
C GLU A 302 13.31 0.26 -35.49
N THR A 303 13.03 1.43 -34.90
CA THR A 303 13.72 1.95 -33.71
C THR A 303 13.30 1.24 -32.42
N MET A 304 12.04 0.83 -32.32
CA MET A 304 11.50 0.13 -31.15
C MET A 304 11.83 -1.37 -31.17
N GLY A 305 11.97 -1.97 -32.35
CA GLY A 305 12.56 -3.30 -32.52
C GLY A 305 14.01 -3.35 -32.03
N GLN A 306 14.80 -2.29 -32.29
CA GLN A 306 16.14 -2.14 -31.72
C GLN A 306 16.11 -2.03 -30.20
N LEU A 307 15.22 -1.19 -29.64
CA LEU A 307 15.07 -1.05 -28.18
C LEU A 307 14.68 -2.38 -27.49
N THR A 308 13.73 -3.12 -28.07
CA THR A 308 13.31 -4.43 -27.54
C THR A 308 14.45 -5.45 -27.59
N ALA A 309 15.20 -5.49 -28.70
CA ALA A 309 16.37 -6.36 -28.82
C ALA A 309 17.49 -5.97 -27.84
N THR A 310 17.69 -4.66 -27.59
CA THR A 310 18.65 -4.19 -26.57
C THR A 310 18.24 -4.57 -25.17
N MET A 311 16.95 -4.49 -24.84
CA MET A 311 16.45 -4.85 -23.53
C MET A 311 16.58 -6.36 -23.27
N ASN A 312 16.27 -7.19 -24.27
CA ASN A 312 16.46 -8.65 -24.17
C ASN A 312 17.94 -9.03 -24.05
N TYR A 313 18.83 -8.33 -24.75
CA TYR A 313 20.27 -8.56 -24.64
C TYR A 313 20.81 -8.15 -23.26
N ALA A 314 20.39 -6.99 -22.75
CA ALA A 314 20.79 -6.47 -21.44
C ALA A 314 20.18 -7.22 -20.25
N LEU A 315 19.17 -8.08 -20.47
CA LEU A 315 18.34 -8.62 -19.39
C LEU A 315 19.16 -9.47 -18.40
N TYR A 316 20.12 -10.27 -18.87
CA TYR A 316 20.98 -11.07 -17.99
C TYR A 316 21.90 -10.20 -17.12
N ASP A 317 22.49 -9.15 -17.69
CA ASP A 317 23.35 -8.22 -16.96
C ASP A 317 22.52 -7.37 -15.99
N MET A 318 21.30 -6.99 -16.38
CA MET A 318 20.34 -6.27 -15.53
C MET A 318 19.91 -7.11 -14.33
N VAL A 319 19.63 -8.40 -14.51
CA VAL A 319 19.32 -9.31 -13.39
C VAL A 319 20.51 -9.43 -12.43
N GLY A 320 21.73 -9.56 -12.94
CA GLY A 320 22.94 -9.58 -12.12
C GLY A 320 23.12 -8.30 -11.30
N PHE A 321 22.86 -7.14 -11.93
CA PHE A 321 22.88 -5.84 -11.26
C PHE A 321 21.77 -5.71 -10.19
N ILE A 322 20.55 -6.17 -10.46
CA ILE A 322 19.44 -6.17 -9.47
C ILE A 322 19.82 -6.99 -8.24
N VAL A 323 20.46 -8.14 -8.42
CA VAL A 323 20.92 -8.98 -7.29
C VAL A 323 22.00 -8.25 -6.48
N MET A 324 22.99 -7.65 -7.15
CA MET A 324 24.05 -6.89 -6.47
C MET A 324 23.47 -5.68 -5.70
N PHE A 325 22.57 -4.93 -6.33
CA PHE A 325 21.86 -3.84 -5.69
C PHE A 325 21.04 -4.32 -4.49
N GLY A 326 20.31 -5.43 -4.64
CA GLY A 326 19.51 -6.01 -3.57
C GLY A 326 20.32 -6.35 -2.33
N ILE A 327 21.56 -6.83 -2.49
CA ILE A 327 22.47 -7.11 -1.36
C ILE A 327 22.86 -5.82 -0.64
N ILE A 328 23.28 -4.78 -1.38
CA ILE A 328 23.67 -3.49 -0.80
C ILE A 328 22.45 -2.84 -0.11
N PHE A 329 21.31 -2.84 -0.79
CA PHE A 329 20.06 -2.32 -0.27
C PHE A 329 19.66 -3.03 1.03
N ALA A 330 19.65 -4.36 1.06
CA ALA A 330 19.34 -5.13 2.27
C ALA A 330 20.32 -4.85 3.41
N ALA A 331 21.62 -4.65 3.13
CA ALA A 331 22.61 -4.27 4.14
C ALA A 331 22.31 -2.89 4.75
N PHE A 332 21.91 -1.90 3.94
CA PHE A 332 21.48 -0.60 4.42
C PHE A 332 20.16 -0.69 5.22
N VAL A 333 19.18 -1.45 4.74
CA VAL A 333 17.92 -1.69 5.49
C VAL A 333 18.24 -2.26 6.88
N GLN A 334 19.06 -3.31 6.94
CA GLN A 334 19.44 -3.93 8.20
C GLN A 334 20.22 -2.97 9.11
N ALA A 335 21.17 -2.21 8.56
CA ALA A 335 21.92 -1.21 9.33
C ALA A 335 21.00 -0.11 9.88
N GLY A 336 20.07 0.41 9.06
CA GLY A 336 19.12 1.44 9.45
C GLY A 336 18.16 0.97 10.54
N THR A 337 17.63 -0.26 10.43
CA THR A 337 16.82 -0.84 11.50
C THR A 337 17.63 -0.98 12.79
N ILE A 338 18.87 -1.49 12.75
CA ILE A 338 19.67 -1.64 13.98
C ILE A 338 20.02 -0.28 14.61
N MET A 339 20.35 0.74 13.81
CA MET A 339 20.76 2.05 14.31
C MET A 339 19.59 2.89 14.82
N PHE A 340 18.45 2.87 14.13
CA PHE A 340 17.38 3.85 14.34
C PHE A 340 16.03 3.26 14.76
N SER A 341 15.89 1.92 14.88
CA SER A 341 14.61 1.27 15.23
C SER A 341 13.99 1.75 16.55
N SER A 342 14.82 2.12 17.53
CA SER A 342 14.31 2.58 18.83
C SER A 342 13.86 4.04 18.85
N THR A 343 14.30 4.86 17.89
CA THR A 343 14.17 6.32 17.98
C THR A 343 13.24 6.89 16.92
N SER A 344 13.21 6.31 15.71
CA SER A 344 12.35 6.76 14.63
C SER A 344 11.30 5.70 14.29
N SER A 345 10.06 6.16 14.05
CA SER A 345 8.95 5.30 13.62
C SER A 345 9.19 4.66 12.25
N GLU A 346 9.92 5.34 11.38
CA GLU A 346 10.18 4.91 10.01
C GLU A 346 11.16 3.74 9.91
N PHE A 347 11.96 3.53 10.97
CA PHE A 347 13.00 2.50 11.03
C PHE A 347 12.65 1.34 11.98
N LYS A 348 11.39 1.28 12.46
CA LYS A 348 10.95 0.31 13.49
C LYS A 348 11.13 -1.15 13.05
N SER A 349 10.66 -1.47 11.85
CA SER A 349 10.65 -2.84 11.29
C SER A 349 11.43 -2.88 9.98
N PHE A 350 11.90 -4.07 9.60
CA PHE A 350 12.63 -4.28 8.35
C PHE A 350 11.83 -3.80 7.12
N ASP A 351 10.56 -4.19 7.02
CA ASP A 351 9.71 -3.84 5.86
C ASP A 351 9.45 -2.34 5.76
N LEU A 352 9.18 -1.71 6.91
CA LEU A 352 8.92 -0.28 6.99
C LEU A 352 10.19 0.52 6.66
N THR A 353 11.34 0.06 7.15
CA THR A 353 12.66 0.62 6.82
C THR A 353 12.96 0.48 5.31
N ALA A 354 12.64 -0.67 4.72
CA ALA A 354 12.82 -0.90 3.28
C ALA A 354 11.94 0.04 2.44
N LEU A 355 10.69 0.26 2.83
CA LEU A 355 9.82 1.22 2.18
C LEU A 355 10.36 2.66 2.32
N THR A 356 10.85 3.04 3.50
CA THR A 356 11.47 4.36 3.72
C THR A 356 12.70 4.57 2.83
N LEU A 357 13.60 3.57 2.76
CA LEU A 357 14.78 3.64 1.88
C LEU A 357 14.42 3.66 0.40
N TYR A 358 13.35 2.99 -0.01
CA TYR A 358 12.82 3.08 -1.36
C TYR A 358 12.22 4.47 -1.66
N ARG A 359 11.49 5.07 -0.71
CA ARG A 359 10.97 6.45 -0.85
C ARG A 359 12.09 7.47 -1.01
N ILE A 360 13.21 7.28 -0.29
CA ILE A 360 14.42 8.10 -0.46
C ILE A 360 14.97 8.02 -1.89
N ILE A 361 14.92 6.85 -2.55
CA ILE A 361 15.34 6.70 -3.97
C ILE A 361 14.42 7.53 -4.89
N LEU A 362 13.11 7.56 -4.59
CA LEU A 362 12.13 8.35 -5.35
C LEU A 362 12.22 9.86 -5.08
N GLY A 363 13.03 10.28 -4.10
CA GLY A 363 13.18 11.68 -3.70
C GLY A 363 12.11 12.17 -2.73
N ASP A 364 11.28 11.28 -2.19
CA ASP A 364 10.31 11.57 -1.14
C ASP A 364 10.90 11.15 0.21
N PHE A 365 11.37 12.13 0.99
CA PHE A 365 11.99 11.87 2.29
C PHE A 365 11.66 12.96 3.29
N ASP A 366 11.30 12.56 4.50
CA ASP A 366 11.16 13.47 5.62
C ASP A 366 12.50 13.63 6.34
N MET A 367 13.16 14.77 6.14
CA MET A 367 14.41 15.06 6.83
C MET A 367 14.21 15.19 8.34
N GLN A 368 13.04 15.67 8.81
CA GLN A 368 12.81 15.89 10.24
C GLN A 368 12.87 14.56 11.00
N ALA A 369 12.22 13.52 10.48
CA ALA A 369 12.25 12.18 11.06
C ALA A 369 13.66 11.56 11.16
N ILE A 370 14.56 11.88 10.21
CA ILE A 370 15.96 11.41 10.21
C ILE A 370 16.81 12.20 11.21
N TYR A 371 16.59 13.52 11.32
CA TYR A 371 17.28 14.36 12.32
C TYR A 371 16.87 14.01 13.74
N ASP A 372 15.59 13.70 13.95
CA ASP A 372 15.04 13.31 15.25
C ASP A 372 15.59 11.96 15.74
N ALA A 373 15.98 11.07 14.82
CA ALA A 373 16.65 9.82 15.17
C ALA A 373 18.03 10.08 15.80
N HIS A 374 18.89 10.82 15.10
CA HIS A 374 20.15 11.29 15.66
C HIS A 374 20.71 12.44 14.82
N ILE A 375 21.04 13.54 15.49
CA ILE A 375 21.50 14.79 14.86
C ILE A 375 22.76 14.68 13.97
N VAL A 376 23.57 13.64 14.14
CA VAL A 376 24.83 13.44 13.37
C VAL A 376 24.78 12.14 12.59
N LEU A 377 24.45 11.03 13.26
CA LEU A 377 24.45 9.71 12.63
C LEU A 377 23.37 9.58 11.54
N GLY A 378 22.20 10.19 11.73
CA GLY A 378 21.11 10.17 10.74
C GLY A 378 21.48 10.80 9.41
N PRO A 379 21.88 12.10 9.39
CA PRO A 379 22.34 12.75 8.16
C PRO A 379 23.56 12.07 7.52
N LEU A 380 24.50 11.57 8.32
CA LEU A 380 25.65 10.82 7.80
C LEU A 380 25.22 9.53 7.10
N TYR A 381 24.32 8.77 7.71
CA TYR A 381 23.73 7.57 7.12
C TYR A 381 23.01 7.89 5.80
N PHE A 382 22.20 8.95 5.80
CA PHE A 382 21.50 9.41 4.60
C PHE A 382 22.47 9.79 3.47
N ILE A 383 23.50 10.59 3.76
CA ILE A 383 24.50 11.00 2.76
C ILE A 383 25.22 9.78 2.18
N VAL A 384 25.65 8.85 3.02
CA VAL A 384 26.34 7.63 2.57
C VAL A 384 25.41 6.78 1.71
N TYR A 385 24.15 6.59 2.11
CA TYR A 385 23.17 5.83 1.35
C TYR A 385 22.89 6.48 -0.02
N VAL A 386 22.59 7.77 -0.05
CA VAL A 386 22.34 8.52 -1.30
C VAL A 386 23.57 8.47 -2.22
N PHE A 387 24.78 8.60 -1.68
CA PHE A 387 26.00 8.45 -2.45
C PHE A 387 26.08 7.06 -3.11
N PHE A 388 25.88 5.98 -2.34
CA PHE A 388 25.89 4.62 -2.89
C PHE A 388 24.79 4.40 -3.91
N VAL A 389 23.55 4.83 -3.63
CA VAL A 389 22.42 4.71 -4.55
C VAL A 389 22.71 5.43 -5.86
N PHE A 390 23.09 6.70 -5.84
CA PHE A 390 23.32 7.45 -7.08
C PHE A 390 24.49 6.89 -7.89
N PHE A 391 25.62 6.56 -7.24
CA PHE A 391 26.80 6.08 -7.95
C PHE A 391 26.70 4.63 -8.39
N VAL A 392 26.13 3.74 -7.57
CA VAL A 392 25.98 2.33 -7.92
C VAL A 392 24.77 2.12 -8.81
N LEU A 393 23.58 2.66 -8.48
CA LEU A 393 22.40 2.36 -9.28
C LEU A 393 22.41 3.04 -10.64
N LEU A 394 22.43 4.37 -10.67
CA LEU A 394 22.21 5.10 -11.92
C LEU A 394 23.36 4.90 -12.89
N ASN A 395 24.60 5.02 -12.44
CA ASN A 395 25.74 4.95 -13.36
C ASN A 395 25.98 3.53 -13.90
N MET A 396 25.78 2.49 -13.08
CA MET A 396 25.95 1.11 -13.54
C MET A 396 24.78 0.67 -14.44
N PHE A 397 23.54 1.05 -14.11
CA PHE A 397 22.38 0.78 -14.96
C PHE A 397 22.50 1.46 -16.33
N LEU A 398 22.90 2.73 -16.36
CA LEU A 398 23.15 3.46 -17.61
C LEU A 398 24.30 2.85 -18.41
N ALA A 399 25.35 2.37 -17.75
CA ALA A 399 26.46 1.69 -18.41
C ALA A 399 26.03 0.37 -19.08
N ILE A 400 25.27 -0.48 -18.38
CA ILE A 400 24.76 -1.75 -18.91
C ILE A 400 23.86 -1.51 -20.13
N ILE A 401 22.94 -0.55 -20.05
CA ILE A 401 22.06 -0.20 -21.18
C ILE A 401 22.88 0.39 -22.33
N GLY A 402 23.86 1.25 -22.05
CA GLY A 402 24.73 1.85 -23.06
C GLY A 402 25.53 0.81 -23.83
N GLU A 403 26.12 -0.17 -23.14
CA GLU A 403 26.85 -1.27 -23.77
C GLU A 403 25.93 -2.17 -24.62
N ALA A 404 24.76 -2.54 -24.07
CA ALA A 404 23.77 -3.33 -24.80
C ALA A 404 23.26 -2.60 -26.06
N TYR A 405 23.01 -1.29 -25.96
CA TYR A 405 22.59 -0.45 -27.07
C TYR A 405 23.65 -0.40 -28.18
N ALA A 406 24.93 -0.17 -27.80
CA ALA A 406 26.03 -0.17 -28.75
C ALA A 406 26.17 -1.51 -29.48
N LYS A 407 26.02 -2.63 -28.75
CA LYS A 407 26.15 -3.98 -29.31
C LYS A 407 25.06 -4.34 -30.31
N VAL A 408 23.79 -4.06 -29.98
CA VAL A 408 22.67 -4.33 -30.90
C VAL A 408 22.74 -3.42 -32.12
N LYS A 409 23.15 -2.16 -31.95
CA LYS A 409 23.36 -1.24 -33.07
C LYS A 409 24.42 -1.77 -34.04
N GLU A 410 25.53 -2.34 -33.53
CA GLU A 410 26.56 -2.99 -34.35
C GLU A 410 26.02 -4.23 -35.08
N ASN A 411 25.28 -5.10 -34.39
CA ASN A 411 24.72 -6.32 -34.98
C ASN A 411 23.68 -6.01 -36.08
N MET A 412 22.85 -5.00 -35.88
CA MET A 412 21.89 -4.54 -36.90
C MET A 412 22.59 -3.93 -38.11
N ALA A 413 23.72 -3.23 -37.92
CA ALA A 413 24.52 -2.71 -39.03
C ALA A 413 25.17 -3.82 -39.86
N LYS A 414 25.68 -4.89 -39.21
CA LYS A 414 26.20 -6.09 -39.90
C LYS A 414 25.11 -6.81 -40.69
N GLY A 415 23.93 -6.99 -40.10
CA GLY A 415 22.79 -7.62 -40.78
C GLY A 415 22.34 -6.88 -42.05
N LYS A 416 22.35 -5.53 -42.06
CA LYS A 416 22.07 -4.74 -43.28
C LYS A 416 23.12 -4.96 -44.38
N ASN A 417 24.39 -5.13 -44.02
CA ASN A 417 25.47 -5.35 -44.99
C ASN A 417 25.42 -6.75 -45.60
N ASP A 418 25.15 -7.77 -44.78
CA ASP A 418 25.01 -9.15 -45.26
C ASP A 418 23.80 -9.31 -46.19
N LEU A 419 22.69 -8.62 -45.89
CA LEU A 419 21.51 -8.60 -46.76
C LEU A 419 21.79 -7.92 -48.11
N LYS A 420 22.52 -6.78 -48.11
CA LYS A 420 22.96 -6.11 -49.34
C LYS A 420 23.87 -7.03 -50.17
N PHE A 421 24.76 -7.77 -49.51
CA PHE A 421 25.64 -8.73 -50.18
C PHE A 421 24.88 -9.92 -50.79
N ILE A 422 23.89 -10.47 -50.08
CA ILE A 422 23.03 -11.55 -50.60
C ILE A 422 22.19 -11.06 -51.79
N LEU A 423 21.63 -9.85 -51.73
CA LEU A 423 20.91 -9.24 -52.85
C LEU A 423 21.81 -9.03 -54.07
N TYR A 424 23.04 -8.56 -53.85
CA TYR A 424 24.03 -8.42 -54.91
C TYR A 424 24.35 -9.77 -55.57
N LEU A 425 24.59 -10.82 -54.79
CA LEU A 425 24.83 -12.17 -55.33
C LEU A 425 23.62 -12.72 -56.08
N LYS A 426 22.40 -12.45 -55.62
CA LYS A 426 21.17 -12.86 -56.31
C LYS A 426 20.98 -12.12 -57.63
N TYR A 427 21.31 -10.83 -57.67
CA TYR A 427 21.26 -10.01 -58.88
C TYR A 427 22.29 -10.46 -59.93
N VAL A 428 23.54 -10.68 -59.51
CA VAL A 428 24.60 -11.21 -60.39
C VAL A 428 24.24 -12.60 -60.95
N ARG A 429 23.56 -13.45 -60.16
CA ARG A 429 23.10 -14.78 -60.59
C ARG A 429 21.90 -14.77 -61.54
N ILE A 430 21.15 -13.66 -61.62
CA ILE A 430 20.04 -13.49 -62.57
C ILE A 430 20.56 -12.93 -63.91
N LEU A 431 21.68 -12.22 -63.90
CA LEU A 431 22.32 -11.63 -65.08
C LEU A 431 23.31 -12.55 -65.80
N ALA A 432 23.70 -13.67 -65.18
CA ALA A 432 24.53 -14.73 -65.77
C ALA A 432 23.65 -15.93 -66.14
#